data_AF-A0A3A8J197-F1
#
_entry.id   AF-A0A3A8J197-F1
#
_cell.length_a   1.000
_cell.length_b   1.000
_cell.length_c   1.000
_cell.angle_alpha   90.00
_cell.angle_beta   90.00
_cell.angle_gamma   90.00
#
_symmetry.space_group_name_H-M   'P 1'
#
loop_
_entity.id
_entity.type
_entity.pdbx_description
1 polymer ?
#
loop_
_entity_poly.entity_id
_entity_poly.type
_entity_poly.pdbx_seq_one_letter_code
_entity_poly.pdbx_strand_id
1 'polypeptide(L)'
;MSDSIASGGVAPPAAVTRAVEDFARLHGLSRRETQVVLFAARGLATKAIASELGIGYKTVSQYWTRACQKVRCSGHAELLAALLHHALEATAPPTEPHRR
;
A
#
# COMPACT_ATOMS: atom_id res chain seq x y z
N MET A 1 27.50 1.12 -15.29
CA MET A 1 26.12 1.25 -15.80
C MET A 1 25.19 1.17 -14.60
N SER A 2 25.08 2.28 -13.87
CA SER A 2 24.36 2.37 -12.60
C SER A 2 23.25 3.40 -12.77
N ASP A 3 22.03 2.94 -13.05
CA ASP A 3 20.86 3.81 -13.03
C ASP A 3 20.50 4.13 -11.59
N SER A 4 21.04 5.25 -11.14
CA SER A 4 20.65 5.96 -9.93
C SER A 4 19.28 6.61 -10.19
N ILE A 5 18.19 5.83 -10.09
CA ILE A 5 16.86 6.43 -10.01
C ILE A 5 16.76 7.09 -8.65
N ALA A 6 16.97 8.40 -8.70
CA ALA A 6 16.95 9.30 -7.58
C ALA A 6 15.68 9.16 -6.75
N SER A 7 15.89 9.37 -5.45
CA SER A 7 14.93 9.75 -4.43
C SER A 7 14.04 10.91 -4.92
N GLY A 8 13.03 10.59 -5.71
CA GLY A 8 11.96 11.48 -6.13
C GLY A 8 10.70 11.14 -5.34
N GLY A 9 10.78 11.23 -4.01
CA GLY A 9 9.63 11.01 -3.14
C GLY A 9 8.66 12.18 -3.24
N VAL A 10 7.89 12.25 -4.34
CA VAL A 10 6.70 13.10 -4.39
C VAL A 10 5.79 12.64 -3.26
N ALA A 11 5.39 13.57 -2.37
CA ALA A 11 4.42 13.25 -1.32
C ALA A 11 3.19 12.64 -2.00
N PRO A 12 2.72 11.47 -1.54
CA PRO A 12 1.62 10.79 -2.23
C PRO A 12 0.43 11.75 -2.30
N PRO A 13 -0.33 11.74 -3.41
CA PRO A 13 -1.61 12.40 -3.44
C PRO A 13 -2.41 11.95 -2.21
N ALA A 14 -3.04 12.89 -1.51
CA ALA A 14 -3.77 12.59 -0.27
C ALA A 14 -4.77 11.43 -0.43
N ALA A 15 -5.32 11.25 -1.63
CA ALA A 15 -6.16 10.13 -2.01
C ALA A 15 -5.48 8.74 -1.82
N VAL A 16 -4.21 8.60 -2.22
CA VAL A 16 -3.46 7.33 -2.08
C VAL A 16 -3.23 7.02 -0.61
N THR A 17 -2.82 8.01 0.19
CA THR A 17 -2.63 7.83 1.63
C THR A 17 -3.93 7.37 2.30
N ARG A 18 -5.05 8.04 2.02
CA ARG A 18 -6.36 7.66 2.58
C ARG A 18 -6.77 6.26 2.16
N ALA A 19 -6.68 5.91 0.88
CA ALA A 19 -7.02 4.58 0.39
C ALA A 19 -6.20 3.48 1.08
N VAL A 20 -4.89 3.71 1.28
CA VAL A 20 -4.02 2.76 1.99
C VAL A 20 -4.40 2.65 3.46
N GLU A 21 -4.73 3.76 4.12
CA GLU A 21 -5.14 3.75 5.53
C GLU A 21 -6.50 3.06 5.73
N ASP A 22 -7.46 3.30 4.84
CA ASP A 22 -8.80 2.68 4.86
C ASP A 22 -8.68 1.17 4.63
N PHE A 23 -7.93 0.78 3.59
CA PHE A 23 -7.60 -0.60 3.29
C PHE A 23 -6.86 -1.29 4.45
N ALA A 24 -5.91 -0.59 5.08
CA ALA A 24 -5.18 -1.10 6.23
C ALA A 24 -6.09 -1.37 7.43
N ARG A 25 -7.05 -0.48 7.71
CA ARG A 25 -8.03 -0.67 8.79
C ARG A 25 -8.97 -1.83 8.48
N LEU A 26 -9.42 -1.95 7.24
CA LEU A 26 -10.31 -3.04 6.80
C LEU A 26 -9.68 -4.43 7.01
N HIS A 27 -8.39 -4.57 6.73
CA HIS A 27 -7.67 -5.85 6.80
C HIS A 27 -6.82 -6.04 8.07
N GLY A 28 -6.83 -5.09 9.00
CA GLY A 28 -6.06 -5.17 10.25
C GLY A 28 -4.54 -5.13 10.05
N LEU A 29 -4.05 -4.36 9.07
CA LEU A 29 -2.62 -4.16 8.85
C LEU A 29 -1.99 -3.41 10.03
N SER A 30 -0.79 -3.84 10.42
CA SER A 30 0.01 -3.11 11.40
C SER A 30 0.60 -1.85 10.79
N ARG A 31 1.00 -0.88 11.62
CA ARG A 31 1.64 0.36 11.15
C ARG A 31 2.81 0.11 10.18
N ARG A 32 3.64 -0.91 10.46
CA ARG A 32 4.79 -1.23 9.60
C ARG A 32 4.37 -1.88 8.27
N GLU A 33 3.35 -2.74 8.28
CA GLU A 33 2.76 -3.29 7.06
C GLU A 33 2.14 -2.18 6.20
N THR A 34 1.37 -1.27 6.80
CA THR A 34 0.78 -0.12 6.13
C THR A 34 1.84 0.77 5.48
N GLN A 35 2.94 1.06 6.18
CA GLN A 35 4.05 1.85 5.62
C GLN A 35 4.67 1.18 4.39
N VAL A 36 4.90 -0.15 4.45
CA VAL A 36 5.45 -0.91 3.32
C VAL A 36 4.49 -0.85 2.11
N VAL A 37 3.20 -1.09 2.33
CA VAL A 37 2.18 -1.01 1.26
C VAL A 37 2.09 0.41 0.70
N LEU A 38 2.15 1.45 1.55
CA LEU A 38 2.12 2.84 1.13
C LEU A 38 3.30 3.19 0.24
N PHE A 39 4.52 2.79 0.60
CA PHE A 39 5.69 3.04 -0.24
C PHE A 39 5.65 2.24 -1.54
N ALA A 40 5.15 1.01 -1.50
CA ALA A 40 4.98 0.19 -2.69
C ALA A 40 3.93 0.78 -3.65
N ALA A 41 2.82 1.32 -3.13
CA ALA A 41 1.82 2.03 -3.92
C ALA A 41 2.36 3.32 -4.57
N ARG A 42 3.46 3.87 -4.02
CA ARG A 42 4.23 4.97 -4.64
C ARG A 42 5.27 4.49 -5.66
N GLY A 43 5.34 3.19 -5.94
CA GLY A 43 6.27 2.60 -6.91
C GLY A 43 7.64 2.24 -6.33
N LEU A 44 7.85 2.30 -5.01
CA LEU A 44 9.14 1.91 -4.44
C LEU A 44 9.31 0.39 -4.44
N ALA A 45 10.46 -0.08 -4.92
CA ALA A 45 10.87 -1.48 -4.80
C ALA A 45 11.24 -1.84 -3.35
N THR A 46 11.12 -3.10 -2.97
CA THR A 46 11.40 -3.60 -1.60
C THR A 46 12.74 -3.13 -1.01
N LYS A 47 13.80 -3.07 -1.82
CA LYS A 47 15.13 -2.59 -1.38
C LYS A 47 15.12 -1.08 -1.11
N ALA A 48 14.42 -0.29 -1.93
CA ALA A 48 14.24 1.15 -1.71
C ALA A 48 13.39 1.40 -0.45
N ILE A 49 12.32 0.62 -0.25
CA ILE A 49 11.50 0.68 0.97
C ILE A 49 12.35 0.38 2.21
N ALA A 50 13.26 -0.60 2.13
CA ALA A 50 14.17 -0.94 3.22
C ALA A 50 15.08 0.24 3.58
N SER A 51 15.65 0.90 2.56
CA SER A 51 16.45 2.11 2.73
C SER A 51 15.64 3.25 3.35
N GLU A 52 14.44 3.50 2.86
CA GLU A 52 13.54 4.56 3.34
C GLU A 52 13.12 4.36 4.80
N LEU A 53 12.90 3.10 5.19
CA LEU A 53 12.50 2.75 6.55
C LEU A 53 13.67 2.55 7.52
N GLY A 54 14.92 2.58 7.03
CA GLY A 54 16.12 2.31 7.83
C GLY A 54 16.17 0.90 8.41
N ILE A 55 15.64 -0.11 7.69
CA ILE A 55 15.57 -1.51 8.15
C ILE A 55 16.09 -2.48 7.10
N GLY A 56 16.35 -3.74 7.49
CA GLY A 56 16.81 -4.77 6.56
C GLY A 56 15.76 -5.18 5.53
N TYR A 57 16.18 -5.46 4.29
CA TYR A 57 15.26 -5.89 3.22
C TYR A 57 14.49 -7.17 3.59
N LYS A 58 15.10 -8.11 4.34
CA LYS A 58 14.41 -9.30 4.84
C LYS A 58 13.27 -8.96 5.80
N THR A 59 13.43 -7.89 6.59
CA THR A 59 12.37 -7.39 7.48
C THR A 59 11.21 -6.81 6.68
N VAL A 60 11.51 -6.08 5.60
CA VAL A 60 10.47 -5.61 4.65
C VAL A 60 9.75 -6.79 4.01
N SER A 61 10.47 -7.83 3.57
CA SER A 61 9.88 -9.06 3.05
C SER A 61 8.95 -9.75 4.06
N GLN A 62 9.31 -9.77 5.35
CA GLN A 62 8.44 -10.30 6.40
C GLN A 62 7.16 -9.47 6.57
N TYR A 63 7.25 -8.14 6.51
CA TYR A 63 6.06 -7.28 6.53
C TYR A 63 5.15 -7.55 5.32
N TRP A 64 5.73 -7.75 4.13
CA TRP A 64 4.96 -8.19 2.97
C TRP A 64 4.26 -9.52 3.17
N THR A 65 4.95 -10.54 3.68
CA THR A 65 4.35 -11.85 3.96
C THR A 65 3.16 -11.70 4.91
N ARG A 66 3.30 -10.92 5.99
CA ARG A 66 2.24 -10.69 6.96
C ARG A 66 1.08 -9.89 6.37
N ALA A 67 1.36 -8.86 5.59
CA ALA A 67 0.33 -8.09 4.89
C ALA A 67 -0.46 -8.98 3.93
N CYS A 68 0.23 -9.79 3.11
CA CYS A 68 -0.41 -10.73 2.20
C CYS A 68 -1.26 -11.78 2.93
N GLN A 69 -0.80 -12.30 4.08
CA GLN A 69 -1.59 -13.23 4.89
C GLN A 69 -2.89 -12.60 5.40
N LYS A 70 -2.85 -11.34 5.83
CA LYS A 70 -4.02 -10.60 6.33
C LYS A 70 -5.00 -10.25 5.22
N VAL A 71 -4.49 -9.87 4.05
CA VAL A 71 -5.28 -9.54 2.85
C VAL A 71 -5.75 -10.80 2.12
N ARG A 72 -5.14 -11.96 2.41
CA ARG A 72 -5.36 -13.26 1.74
C ARG A 72 -4.99 -13.26 0.26
N CYS A 73 -3.86 -12.64 -0.07
CA CYS A 73 -3.31 -12.63 -1.42
C CYS A 73 -1.99 -13.41 -1.50
N SER A 74 -1.64 -13.84 -2.70
CA SER A 74 -0.45 -14.66 -3.00
C SER A 74 0.84 -13.86 -3.18
N GLY A 75 0.74 -12.54 -3.37
CA GLY A 75 1.92 -11.69 -3.59
C GLY A 75 1.64 -10.19 -3.60
N HIS A 76 2.71 -9.41 -3.77
CA HIS A 76 2.65 -7.95 -3.67
C HIS A 76 1.76 -7.33 -4.76
N ALA A 77 1.82 -7.85 -5.99
CA ALA A 77 1.03 -7.33 -7.10
C ALA A 77 -0.47 -7.52 -6.87
N GLU A 78 -0.88 -8.69 -6.37
CA GLU A 78 -2.28 -8.96 -6.03
C GLU A 78 -2.76 -8.09 -4.87
N LEU A 79 -1.90 -7.87 -3.86
CA LEU A 79 -2.21 -6.92 -2.78
C LEU A 79 -2.45 -5.50 -3.31
N LEU A 80 -1.57 -5.02 -4.19
CA LEU A 80 -1.69 -3.68 -4.78
C LEU A 80 -2.91 -3.57 -5.71
N ALA A 81 -3.26 -4.64 -6.42
CA ALA A 81 -4.48 -4.70 -7.21
C ALA A 81 -5.74 -4.63 -6.32
N ALA A 82 -5.77 -5.38 -5.20
CA ALA A 82 -6.85 -5.31 -4.23
C ALA A 82 -7.01 -3.91 -3.61
N LEU A 83 -5.90 -3.26 -3.28
CA LEU A 83 -5.89 -1.86 -2.84
C LEU A 83 -6.47 -0.91 -3.91
N LEU A 84 -6.11 -1.10 -5.19
CA LEU A 84 -6.64 -0.29 -6.29
C LEU A 84 -8.16 -0.47 -6.43
N HIS A 85 -8.65 -1.71 -6.41
CA HIS A 85 -10.08 -1.99 -6.44
C HIS A 85 -10.82 -1.31 -5.29
N HIS A 86 -10.29 -1.42 -4.07
CA HIS A 86 -10.84 -0.73 -2.91
C HIS A 86 -10.88 0.79 -3.07
N ALA A 87 -9.82 1.41 -3.60
CA ALA A 87 -9.76 2.85 -3.83
C ALA A 87 -10.79 3.34 -4.85
N LEU A 88 -11.03 2.55 -5.89
CA LEU A 88 -12.03 2.83 -6.91
C LEU A 88 -13.46 2.73 -6.34
N GLU A 89 -13.74 1.71 -5.53
CA GLU A 89 -15.03 1.53 -4.85
C GLU A 89 -15.30 2.63 -3.82
N ALA A 90 -14.27 3.04 -3.06
CA ALA A 90 -14.38 4.10 -2.06
C ALA A 90 -14.64 5.49 -2.66
N THR A 91 -14.36 5.67 -3.95
CA THR A 91 -14.62 6.94 -4.67
C THR A 91 -16.05 7.01 -5.22
N ALA A 92 -16.83 5.93 -5.18
CA ALA A 92 -18.24 5.98 -5.54
C ALA A 92 -19.03 6.80 -4.50
N PRO A 93 -19.81 7.83 -4.89
CA PRO A 93 -20.64 8.56 -3.94
C PRO A 93 -21.62 7.60 -3.26
N PRO A 94 -21.96 7.81 -1.97
CA PRO A 94 -22.99 7.01 -1.32
C PRO A 94 -24.26 7.20 -2.13
N THR A 95 -24.69 6.15 -2.81
CA THR A 95 -25.94 6.14 -3.56
C THR A 95 -27.05 6.36 -2.54
N GLU A 96 -27.53 7.60 -2.39
CA GLU A 96 -28.65 7.91 -1.52
C GLU A 96 -29.84 7.03 -1.93
N PRO A 97 -30.40 6.22 -1.01
CA PRO A 97 -31.60 5.46 -1.33
C PRO A 97 -32.73 6.49 -1.49
N HIS A 98 -33.30 6.53 -2.69
CA HIS A 98 -34.47 7.36 -2.99
C HIS A 98 -35.61 6.91 -2.07
N ARG A 99 -35.85 7.70 -1.02
CA ARG A 99 -36.95 7.55 -0.08
C ARG A 99 -38.25 7.86 -0.84
N ARG A 100 -39.13 6.86 -0.98
CA ARG A 100 -40.53 7.07 -1.39
C ARG A 100 -41.40 7.28 -0.16
#